data_AF-A0A8J5NEX3-F1
#
_entry.id   AF-A0A8J5NEX3-F1
#
_cell.length_a   1.000
_cell.length_b   1.000
_cell.length_c   1.000
_cell.angle_alpha   90.00
_cell.angle_beta   90.00
_cell.angle_gamma   90.00
#
_symmetry.space_group_name_H-M   'P 1'
#
loop_
_entity.id
_entity.type
_entity.pdbx_description
1 polymer ?
#
loop_
_entity_poly.entity_id
_entity_poly.type
_entity_poly.pdbx_seq_one_letter_code
_entity_poly.pdbx_strand_id
1 'polypeptide(L)'
;MASNLYPHRGFMLDTGRKFLPVKAILHLLTLLHQYNFNVFHWHIYDAESFPLLWPAGEGLKNASVKYSQTYTYYTPTDIQNIVSYAENLGIMVYPETDMPGHSDIWGIWKKNLVVGKASLTKPDAQLDIRQNNKAAYDNISSLVSTVDGYFGSPYHHFGGDEVAYM
;
A
#
# COMPACT_ATOMS: atom_id res chain seq x y z
N MET A 1 -20.27 28.11 7.29
CA MET A 1 -18.97 28.21 6.56
C MET A 1 -19.14 27.47 5.25
N ALA A 2 -18.67 28.00 4.12
CA ALA A 2 -18.77 27.30 2.84
C ALA A 2 -18.00 25.98 2.93
N SER A 3 -18.73 24.85 2.97
CA SER A 3 -18.19 23.54 3.37
C SER A 3 -17.22 22.92 2.35
N ASN A 4 -16.95 23.58 1.21
CA ASN A 4 -16.38 22.95 0.01
C ASN A 4 -15.20 23.72 -0.63
N LEU A 5 -14.50 24.61 0.09
CA LEU A 5 -13.36 25.33 -0.50
C LEU A 5 -12.27 24.37 -1.01
N TYR A 6 -12.07 23.26 -0.29
CA TYR A 6 -11.18 22.16 -0.68
C TYR A 6 -11.97 20.85 -0.66
N PRO A 7 -12.32 20.28 -1.83
CA PRO A 7 -13.10 19.04 -1.90
C PRO A 7 -12.30 17.81 -1.49
N HIS A 8 -10.96 17.87 -1.56
CA HIS A 8 -10.07 16.80 -1.12
C HIS A 8 -9.40 17.20 0.20
N ARG A 9 -9.75 16.53 1.30
CA ARG A 9 -9.15 16.72 2.62
C ARG A 9 -8.68 15.37 3.12
N GLY A 10 -7.43 15.06 2.82
CA GLY A 10 -6.83 13.75 2.98
C GLY A 10 -5.98 13.59 4.23
N PHE A 11 -6.03 12.39 4.80
CA PHE A 11 -5.06 11.91 5.77
C PHE A 11 -4.39 10.65 5.22
N MET A 12 -3.06 10.61 5.23
CA MET A 12 -2.28 9.46 4.80
C MET A 12 -1.87 8.59 5.99
N LEU A 13 -2.10 7.29 5.89
CA LEU A 13 -1.59 6.32 6.86
C LEU A 13 -0.61 5.37 6.19
N ASP A 14 0.60 5.31 6.73
CA ASP A 14 1.63 4.35 6.36
C ASP A 14 1.52 3.09 7.23
N THR A 15 1.18 1.98 6.60
CA THR A 15 1.23 0.64 7.20
C THR A 15 2.37 -0.22 6.64
N GLY A 16 3.14 0.30 5.70
CA GLY A 16 4.28 -0.37 5.06
C GLY A 16 5.51 -0.44 5.96
N ARG A 17 5.79 0.60 6.74
CA ARG A 17 6.91 0.61 7.70
C ARG A 17 6.55 -0.17 8.97
N LYS A 18 5.29 -0.07 9.41
CA LYS A 18 4.77 -0.75 10.60
C LYS A 18 3.31 -1.12 10.42
N PHE A 19 2.99 -2.38 10.72
CA PHE A 19 1.60 -2.84 10.74
C PHE A 19 0.77 -2.12 11.81
N LEU A 20 -0.43 -1.67 11.42
CA LEU A 20 -1.44 -1.15 12.33
C LEU A 20 -2.68 -2.06 12.36
N PRO A 21 -3.13 -2.56 13.52
CA PRO A 21 -4.31 -3.41 13.59
C PRO A 21 -5.56 -2.72 13.02
N VAL A 22 -6.44 -3.48 12.37
CA VAL A 22 -7.71 -2.99 11.80
C VAL A 22 -8.47 -2.11 12.79
N LYS A 23 -8.58 -2.52 14.07
CA LYS A 23 -9.23 -1.74 15.13
C LYS A 23 -8.64 -0.32 15.30
N ALA A 24 -7.32 -0.18 15.15
CA ALA A 24 -6.67 1.13 15.24
C ALA A 24 -7.02 2.00 14.02
N ILE A 25 -7.09 1.41 12.83
CA ILE A 25 -7.51 2.11 11.59
C ILE A 25 -8.97 2.57 11.69
N LEU A 26 -9.88 1.70 12.17
CA LEU A 26 -11.28 2.08 12.37
C LEU A 26 -11.42 3.24 13.36
N HIS A 27 -10.66 3.22 14.46
CA HIS A 27 -10.65 4.31 15.43
C HIS A 27 -10.11 5.62 14.80
N LEU A 28 -9.04 5.55 14.01
CA LEU A 28 -8.52 6.69 13.27
C LEU A 28 -9.59 7.28 12.33
N LEU A 29 -10.32 6.45 11.58
CA LEU A 29 -11.40 6.92 10.70
C LEU A 29 -12.50 7.67 11.46
N THR A 30 -12.86 7.21 12.67
CA THR A 30 -13.80 7.95 13.54
C THR A 30 -13.27 9.35 13.88
N LEU A 31 -11.98 9.47 14.21
CA LEU A 31 -11.36 10.76 14.51
C LEU A 31 -11.31 11.65 13.27
N LEU A 32 -10.91 11.10 12.12
CA LEU A 32 -10.86 11.83 10.85
C LEU A 32 -12.22 12.45 10.49
N HIS A 33 -13.31 11.70 10.69
CA HIS A 33 -14.67 12.20 10.51
C HIS A 33 -14.97 13.40 11.43
N GLN A 34 -14.60 13.34 12.72
CA GLN A 34 -14.80 14.44 13.68
C GLN A 34 -14.06 15.72 13.27
N TYR A 35 -12.92 15.59 12.57
CA TYR A 35 -12.14 16.72 12.04
C TYR A 35 -12.48 17.06 10.59
N ASN A 36 -13.59 16.55 10.05
CA ASN A 36 -14.08 16.79 8.69
C ASN A 36 -13.12 16.36 7.56
N PHE A 37 -12.22 15.40 7.79
CA PHE A 37 -11.51 14.74 6.68
C PHE A 37 -12.51 13.89 5.89
N ASN A 38 -12.29 13.78 4.57
CA ASN A 38 -13.16 13.02 3.67
C ASN A 38 -12.37 12.07 2.75
N VAL A 39 -11.06 12.01 2.92
CA VAL A 39 -10.19 11.10 2.18
C VAL A 39 -9.23 10.41 3.14
N PHE A 40 -9.16 9.10 3.02
CA PHE A 40 -8.17 8.25 3.68
C PHE A 40 -7.25 7.66 2.60
N HIS A 41 -6.05 8.21 2.54
CA HIS A 41 -4.98 7.74 1.66
C HIS A 41 -4.24 6.61 2.37
N TRP A 42 -4.34 5.40 1.87
CA TRP A 42 -3.73 4.25 2.53
C TRP A 42 -2.47 3.78 1.82
N HIS A 43 -1.33 4.22 2.35
CA HIS A 43 0.01 3.76 1.99
C HIS A 43 0.23 2.37 2.60
N ILE A 44 -0.17 1.33 1.86
CA ILE A 44 -0.42 0.00 2.44
C ILE A 44 0.85 -0.83 2.62
N TYR A 45 1.86 -0.67 1.76
CA TYR A 45 3.17 -1.34 1.84
C TYR A 45 4.28 -0.35 1.53
N ASP A 46 5.52 -0.71 1.91
CA ASP A 46 6.73 0.02 1.51
C ASP A 46 7.93 -0.94 1.43
N ALA A 47 9.15 -0.40 1.32
CA ALA A 47 10.41 -1.11 1.23
C ALA A 47 10.58 -2.15 2.36
N GLU A 48 10.15 -1.83 3.58
CA GLU A 48 10.36 -2.68 4.75
C GLU A 48 9.38 -3.85 4.86
N SER A 49 8.13 -3.68 4.43
CA SER A 49 7.12 -4.72 4.61
C SER A 49 5.94 -4.63 3.63
N PHE A 50 5.32 -5.79 3.40
CA PHE A 50 4.14 -5.97 2.56
C PHE A 50 3.01 -6.63 3.37
N PRO A 51 2.23 -5.87 4.15
CA PRO A 51 1.17 -6.38 5.03
C PRO A 51 -0.15 -6.61 4.28
N LEU A 52 -0.15 -6.99 3.01
CA LEU A 52 -1.35 -7.18 2.20
C LEU A 52 -1.43 -8.63 1.69
N LEU A 53 -2.58 -9.29 1.83
CA LEU A 53 -2.83 -10.55 1.15
C LEU A 53 -3.14 -10.31 -0.34
N TRP A 54 -2.12 -10.44 -1.18
CA TRP A 54 -2.27 -10.52 -2.63
C TRP A 54 -2.07 -11.97 -3.09
N PRO A 55 -3.11 -12.69 -3.56
CA PRO A 55 -3.05 -14.13 -3.80
C PRO A 55 -1.97 -14.58 -4.80
N ALA A 56 -1.82 -13.88 -5.92
CA ALA A 56 -0.80 -14.21 -6.92
C ALA A 56 0.64 -13.96 -6.41
N GLY A 57 0.77 -13.10 -5.39
CA GLY A 57 2.01 -12.75 -4.74
C GLY A 57 2.10 -13.23 -3.29
N GLU A 58 1.49 -14.36 -2.92
CA GLU A 58 1.48 -14.82 -1.51
C GLU A 58 2.90 -14.91 -0.91
N GLY A 59 3.89 -15.24 -1.74
CA GLY A 59 5.29 -15.25 -1.35
C GLY A 59 5.83 -13.88 -0.87
N LEU A 60 5.27 -12.76 -1.33
CA LEU A 60 5.63 -11.41 -0.90
C LEU A 60 5.14 -11.12 0.51
N LYS A 61 3.87 -11.42 0.80
CA LYS A 61 3.33 -11.39 2.17
C LYS A 61 4.13 -12.32 3.09
N ASN A 62 4.46 -13.52 2.63
CA ASN A 62 5.22 -14.48 3.44
C ASN A 62 6.66 -13.99 3.71
N ALA A 63 7.30 -13.34 2.74
CA ALA A 63 8.59 -12.68 2.93
C ALA A 63 8.48 -11.55 3.96
N SER A 64 7.42 -10.73 3.88
CA SER A 64 7.12 -9.68 4.85
C SER A 64 7.00 -10.26 6.26
N VAL A 65 6.13 -11.26 6.48
CA VAL A 65 5.91 -11.88 7.80
C VAL A 65 7.18 -12.50 8.37
N LYS A 66 8.05 -13.04 7.51
CA LYS A 66 9.25 -13.75 7.94
C LYS A 66 10.44 -12.84 8.24
N TYR A 67 10.62 -11.77 7.46
CA TYR A 67 11.87 -11.00 7.45
C TYR A 67 11.70 -9.55 7.91
N SER A 68 10.48 -9.01 7.96
CA SER A 68 10.21 -7.63 8.39
C SER A 68 9.76 -7.54 9.86
N GLN A 69 9.39 -6.34 10.29
CA GLN A 69 8.79 -6.09 11.62
C GLN A 69 7.28 -6.38 11.67
N THR A 70 6.67 -6.63 10.51
CA THR A 70 5.26 -6.93 10.36
C THR A 70 5.05 -8.44 10.51
N TYR A 71 4.25 -8.88 11.47
CA TYR A 71 4.00 -10.30 11.78
C TYR A 71 2.65 -10.82 11.26
N THR A 72 1.86 -9.96 10.63
CA THR A 72 0.51 -10.27 10.12
C THR A 72 0.22 -9.44 8.87
N TYR A 73 -0.97 -9.55 8.30
CA TYR A 73 -1.36 -8.89 7.07
C TYR A 73 -2.86 -8.61 7.05
N TYR A 74 -3.27 -7.66 6.21
CA TYR A 74 -4.65 -7.36 5.90
C TYR A 74 -5.19 -8.38 4.89
N THR A 75 -6.32 -8.98 5.22
CA THR A 75 -7.11 -9.80 4.31
C THR A 75 -8.01 -8.92 3.44
N PRO A 76 -8.57 -9.45 2.33
CA PRO A 76 -9.58 -8.75 1.56
C PRO A 76 -10.79 -8.33 2.41
N THR A 77 -11.19 -9.20 3.36
CA THR A 77 -12.26 -8.91 4.31
C THR A 77 -11.90 -7.74 5.24
N ASP A 78 -10.66 -7.65 5.72
CA ASP A 78 -10.21 -6.53 6.55
C ASP A 78 -10.30 -5.20 5.79
N ILE A 79 -9.86 -5.19 4.53
CA ILE A 79 -9.90 -4.00 3.68
C ILE A 79 -11.35 -3.59 3.40
N GLN A 80 -12.20 -4.54 3.00
CA GLN A 80 -13.62 -4.28 2.77
C GLN A 80 -14.32 -3.74 4.02
N ASN A 81 -14.01 -4.29 5.20
CA ASN A 81 -14.54 -3.78 6.46
C ASN A 81 -14.10 -2.32 6.73
N ILE A 82 -12.84 -1.98 6.44
CA ILE A 82 -12.31 -0.61 6.60
C ILE A 82 -12.97 0.34 5.60
N VAL A 83 -13.09 -0.06 4.33
CA VAL A 83 -13.73 0.72 3.27
C VAL A 83 -15.19 1.00 3.64
N SER A 84 -15.98 -0.03 3.93
CA SER A 84 -17.39 0.15 4.31
C SER A 84 -17.58 0.97 5.58
N TYR A 85 -16.66 0.86 6.55
CA TYR A 85 -16.70 1.70 7.75
C TYR A 85 -16.42 3.18 7.43
N ALA A 86 -15.42 3.45 6.59
CA ALA A 86 -15.08 4.80 6.13
C ALA A 86 -16.22 5.42 5.29
N GLU A 87 -16.84 4.65 4.40
CA GLU A 87 -17.97 5.09 3.58
C GLU A 87 -19.16 5.56 4.45
N ASN A 88 -19.49 4.82 5.51
CA ASN A 88 -20.52 5.22 6.48
C ASN A 88 -20.21 6.54 7.21
N LEU A 89 -18.93 6.95 7.23
CA LEU A 89 -18.47 8.22 7.78
C LEU A 89 -18.31 9.32 6.72
N GLY A 90 -18.61 9.04 5.45
CA GLY A 90 -18.40 9.95 4.33
C GLY A 90 -16.93 10.13 3.95
N ILE A 91 -16.07 9.15 4.25
CA ILE A 91 -14.65 9.14 3.94
C ILE A 91 -14.39 8.17 2.78
N MET A 92 -13.86 8.69 1.68
CA MET A 92 -13.38 7.86 0.57
C MET A 92 -12.02 7.27 0.93
N VAL A 93 -11.84 5.96 0.69
CA VAL A 93 -10.56 5.28 0.88
C VAL A 93 -9.95 5.00 -0.49
N TYR A 94 -8.66 5.27 -0.68
CA TYR A 94 -7.92 4.75 -1.84
C TYR A 94 -6.58 4.17 -1.43
N PRO A 95 -6.12 3.13 -2.15
CA PRO A 95 -4.83 2.53 -1.89
C PRO A 95 -3.71 3.33 -2.55
N GLU A 96 -2.53 3.18 -1.96
CA GLU A 96 -1.27 3.43 -2.63
C GLU A 96 -0.49 2.14 -2.80
N THR A 97 -0.05 1.87 -4.03
CA THR A 97 0.99 0.89 -4.33
C THR A 97 2.18 1.61 -4.94
N ASP A 98 3.08 2.08 -4.07
CA ASP A 98 4.22 2.89 -4.49
C ASP A 98 5.24 2.06 -5.28
N MET A 99 5.55 2.56 -6.48
CA MET A 99 6.43 1.94 -7.46
C MET A 99 7.04 3.02 -8.39
N PRO A 100 8.26 2.82 -8.92
CA PRO A 100 9.14 1.67 -8.75
C PRO A 100 10.00 1.72 -7.48
N GLY A 101 10.06 2.87 -6.80
CA GLY A 101 10.72 3.03 -5.51
C GLY A 101 10.12 2.14 -4.42
N HIS A 102 10.61 2.26 -3.20
CA HIS A 102 9.95 1.69 -2.03
C HIS A 102 9.65 0.18 -2.13
N SER A 103 10.55 -0.57 -2.77
CA SER A 103 10.28 -1.93 -3.24
C SER A 103 11.29 -2.98 -2.77
N ASP A 104 12.13 -2.70 -1.77
CA ASP A 104 13.13 -3.67 -1.26
C ASP A 104 12.52 -5.02 -0.86
N ILE A 105 11.34 -5.02 -0.23
CA ILE A 105 10.64 -6.26 0.13
C ILE A 105 10.33 -7.14 -1.09
N TRP A 106 10.14 -6.56 -2.28
CA TRP A 106 9.99 -7.30 -3.52
C TRP A 106 11.26 -8.04 -3.91
N GLY A 107 12.43 -7.43 -3.68
CA GLY A 107 13.73 -8.07 -3.88
C GLY A 107 14.06 -9.16 -2.86
N ILE A 108 13.54 -9.04 -1.63
CA ILE A 108 13.59 -10.12 -0.62
C ILE A 108 12.74 -11.32 -1.07
N TRP A 109 11.57 -11.07 -1.67
CA TRP A 109 10.73 -12.12 -2.23
C TRP A 109 11.34 -12.75 -3.49
N LYS A 110 11.67 -11.94 -4.49
CA LYS A 110 12.17 -12.33 -5.80
C LYS A 110 13.20 -11.32 -6.32
N LYS A 111 14.47 -11.70 -6.28
CA LYS A 111 15.59 -10.86 -6.72
C LYS A 111 15.50 -10.38 -8.17
N ASN A 112 14.86 -11.15 -9.06
CA ASN A 112 14.75 -10.80 -10.49
C ASN A 112 13.69 -9.73 -10.78
N LEU A 113 12.94 -9.27 -9.78
CA LEU A 113 11.95 -8.20 -9.94
C LEU A 113 12.53 -6.80 -9.70
N VAL A 114 13.74 -6.69 -9.15
CA VAL A 114 14.32 -5.42 -8.72
C VAL A 114 15.70 -5.17 -9.33
N VAL A 115 16.07 -3.89 -9.42
CA VAL A 115 17.48 -3.46 -9.52
C VAL A 115 17.98 -3.02 -8.14
N GLY A 116 19.30 -2.99 -7.96
CA GLY A 116 19.92 -2.69 -6.67
C GLY A 116 20.01 -3.88 -5.73
N LYS A 117 20.33 -3.64 -4.45
CA LYS A 117 20.53 -4.67 -3.43
C LYS A 117 19.53 -4.51 -2.30
N ALA A 118 18.47 -5.31 -2.37
CA ALA A 118 17.37 -5.28 -1.39
C ALA A 118 17.85 -5.40 0.07
N SER A 119 17.39 -4.47 0.90
CA SER A 119 17.73 -4.40 2.32
C SER A 119 16.63 -3.68 3.11
N LEU A 120 15.96 -4.39 4.02
CA LEU A 120 14.87 -3.86 4.84
C LEU A 120 15.31 -2.86 5.94
N THR A 121 16.61 -2.63 6.09
CA THR A 121 17.16 -1.69 7.10
C THR A 121 17.88 -0.50 6.47
N LYS A 122 18.21 -0.63 5.18
CA LYS A 122 18.87 0.38 4.35
C LYS A 122 18.36 0.16 2.93
N PRO A 123 17.14 0.63 2.60
CA PRO A 123 16.55 0.46 1.29
C PRO A 123 17.51 0.91 0.18
N ASP A 124 17.72 0.03 -0.80
CA ASP A 124 18.66 0.23 -1.92
C ASP A 124 18.24 -0.62 -3.12
N ALA A 125 16.93 -0.90 -3.25
CA ALA A 125 16.37 -1.60 -4.39
C ALA A 125 15.03 -1.04 -4.82
N GLN A 126 14.74 -1.19 -6.11
CA GLN A 126 13.53 -0.66 -6.75
C GLN A 126 13.08 -1.62 -7.84
N LEU A 127 11.77 -1.68 -8.11
CA LEU A 127 11.23 -2.52 -9.17
C LEU A 127 11.89 -2.21 -10.51
N ASP A 128 12.31 -3.26 -11.19
CA ASP A 128 12.91 -3.16 -12.50
C ASP A 128 11.83 -2.93 -13.57
N ILE A 129 11.48 -1.66 -13.77
CA ILE A 129 10.50 -1.22 -14.77
C ILE A 129 11.14 -0.92 -16.14
N ARG A 130 12.29 -1.52 -16.45
CA ARG A 130 12.88 -1.44 -17.80
C ARG A 130 12.09 -2.36 -18.74
N GLN A 131 11.99 -1.98 -20.02
CA GLN A 131 11.10 -2.63 -21.00
C GLN A 131 11.29 -4.15 -21.18
N ASN A 132 12.41 -4.71 -20.73
CA ASN A 132 12.71 -6.15 -20.85
C ASN A 132 12.28 -6.99 -19.63
N ASN A 133 11.86 -6.41 -18.51
CA ASN A 133 11.45 -7.18 -17.34
C ASN A 133 9.95 -7.47 -17.31
N LYS A 134 9.50 -8.36 -18.20
CA LYS A 134 8.09 -8.79 -18.27
C LYS A 134 7.56 -9.31 -16.93
N ALA A 135 8.40 -9.96 -16.14
CA ALA A 135 8.00 -10.49 -14.84
C ALA A 135 7.61 -9.37 -13.86
N ALA A 136 8.34 -8.25 -13.83
CA ALA A 136 7.97 -7.09 -13.03
C ALA A 136 6.59 -6.56 -13.46
N TYR A 137 6.38 -6.30 -14.75
CA TYR A 137 5.09 -5.81 -15.26
C TYR A 137 3.91 -6.76 -15.01
N ASP A 138 4.09 -8.07 -15.19
CA ASP A 138 3.03 -9.07 -14.93
C ASP A 138 2.62 -9.05 -13.44
N ASN A 139 3.59 -8.94 -12.53
CA ASN A 139 3.34 -8.86 -11.10
C ASN A 139 2.68 -7.53 -10.70
N ILE A 140 3.16 -6.40 -11.24
CA ILE A 140 2.58 -5.06 -11.02
C ILE A 140 1.12 -5.04 -11.49
N SER A 141 0.84 -5.50 -12.71
CA SER A 141 -0.52 -5.51 -13.26
C SER A 141 -1.47 -6.38 -12.45
N SER A 142 -1.01 -7.56 -12.01
CA SER A 142 -1.81 -8.44 -11.15
C SER A 142 -2.04 -7.83 -9.76
N LEU A 143 -1.04 -7.16 -9.17
CA LEU A 143 -1.20 -6.48 -7.88
C LEU A 143 -2.22 -5.35 -7.99
N VAL A 144 -2.03 -4.43 -8.93
CA VAL A 144 -2.90 -3.26 -9.13
C VAL A 144 -4.34 -3.73 -9.36
N SER A 145 -4.57 -4.68 -10.26
CA SER A 145 -5.92 -5.21 -10.50
C SER A 145 -6.55 -5.86 -9.27
N THR A 146 -5.76 -6.50 -8.41
CA THR A 146 -6.26 -7.10 -7.17
C THR A 146 -6.61 -6.04 -6.14
N VAL A 147 -5.72 -5.06 -5.95
CA VAL A 147 -5.88 -3.95 -5.00
C VAL A 147 -7.07 -3.08 -5.38
N ASP A 148 -7.23 -2.75 -6.67
CA ASP A 148 -8.39 -2.01 -7.18
C ASP A 148 -9.70 -2.76 -6.84
N GLY A 149 -9.70 -4.08 -6.99
CA GLY A 149 -10.85 -4.93 -6.64
C GLY A 149 -11.16 -4.97 -5.14
N TYR A 150 -10.16 -4.81 -4.27
CA TYR A 150 -10.38 -4.78 -2.82
C TYR A 150 -10.94 -3.45 -2.34
N PHE A 151 -10.50 -2.35 -2.96
CA PHE A 151 -10.86 -1.00 -2.52
C PHE A 151 -12.12 -0.47 -3.22
N GLY A 152 -12.37 -0.83 -4.48
CA GLY A 152 -13.50 -0.31 -5.26
C GLY A 152 -13.49 1.22 -5.44
N SER A 153 -12.34 1.86 -5.23
CA SER A 153 -12.18 3.30 -5.22
C SER A 153 -12.05 3.87 -6.64
N PRO A 154 -12.53 5.10 -6.91
CA PRO A 154 -12.29 5.76 -8.19
C PRO A 154 -10.82 6.23 -8.36
N TYR A 155 -10.00 6.13 -7.31
CA TYR A 155 -8.59 6.54 -7.33
C TYR A 155 -7.67 5.41 -6.89
N HIS A 156 -6.45 5.44 -7.42
CA HIS A 156 -5.32 4.64 -7.01
C HIS A 156 -4.09 5.54 -7.04
N HIS A 157 -3.31 5.58 -5.96
CA HIS A 157 -2.05 6.31 -5.93
C HIS A 157 -0.90 5.37 -6.27
N PHE A 158 -0.11 5.70 -7.28
CA PHE A 158 1.00 4.82 -7.74
C PHE A 158 2.34 5.19 -7.10
N GLY A 159 2.36 6.16 -6.19
CA GLY A 159 3.57 6.72 -5.59
C GLY A 159 4.46 7.33 -6.66
N GLY A 160 5.65 6.76 -6.85
CA GLY A 160 6.63 7.18 -7.85
C GLY A 160 7.62 8.20 -7.33
N ASP A 161 7.73 8.33 -6.01
CA ASP A 161 8.72 9.15 -5.34
C ASP A 161 10.03 8.40 -5.06
N GLU A 162 11.04 9.19 -4.68
CA GLU A 162 12.38 8.77 -4.26
C GLU A 162 13.10 7.73 -5.16
N VAL A 163 12.73 7.65 -6.44
CA VAL A 163 13.38 6.76 -7.41
C VAL A 163 14.85 7.12 -7.55
N ALA A 164 15.72 6.17 -7.21
CA ALA A 164 17.16 6.31 -7.29
C ALA A 164 17.67 6.00 -8.71
N TYR A 165 18.78 6.63 -9.07
CA TYR A 165 19.50 6.31 -10.30
C TYR A 165 20.40 5.09 -10.05
N MET A 166 19.95 3.91 -10.46
CA MET A 166 20.57 2.59 -10.22
C MET A 166 20.87 1.82 -11.50
#